data_AF-A0A9D7FW38-F1
#
_entry.id   AF-A0A9D7FW38-F1
#
_cell.length_a   1.000
_cell.length_b   1.000
_cell.length_c   1.000
_cell.angle_alpha   90.00
_cell.angle_beta   90.00
_cell.angle_gamma   90.00
#
_symmetry.space_group_name_H-M   'P 1'
#
loop_
_entity.id
_entity.type
_entity.pdbx_description
1 polymer ?
#
loop_
_entity_poly.entity_id
_entity_poly.type
_entity_poly.pdbx_seq_one_letter_code
_entity_poly.pdbx_strand_id
1 'polypeptide(L)'
;MGRAPGSLELVGSGSSGYNPANVFNVEWTGWSPALAVKGGWRNWGTQIRVSPAPNLASPQFLEENRKTLSLLLPVIRDWSVSLPAEKQHLFAGLKVGWETSIGYNAYFYPDGNSFFERWPDFDTQDPHTGLAASKGLSGGLLQLGYAAVMTAGLKDHGILTRDDIAQVTKNYLSFLSRLAHESGINREKIFTHQGGVCPPYEIHLPFWAALNEWSFPGWSFYWGDPESSGDLGKQLDQAGVARWGASEWWWPAEDAAGWADHFEKTLRFRDCRFICAYNWNQGGVESIPSALEGIELLCRRWKE
;
A
#
# COMPACT_ATOMS: atom_id res chain seq x y z
N MET A 1 -11.26 -14.51 8.90
CA MET A 1 -10.42 -13.31 9.11
C MET A 1 -8.97 -13.76 9.19
N GLY A 2 -8.21 -13.66 8.10
CA GLY A 2 -6.78 -13.97 8.11
C GLY A 2 -6.02 -12.77 8.68
N ARG A 3 -5.28 -12.97 9.77
CA ARG A 3 -4.31 -11.98 10.27
C ARG A 3 -3.22 -11.82 9.23
N ALA A 4 -2.81 -10.57 8.99
CA ALA A 4 -1.73 -10.26 8.08
C ALA A 4 -0.39 -10.80 8.61
N PRO A 5 0.36 -11.62 7.86
CA PRO A 5 1.73 -11.95 8.20
C PRO A 5 2.59 -10.72 7.94
N GLY A 6 3.10 -10.08 9.00
CA GLY A 6 3.97 -8.91 8.92
C GLY A 6 3.64 -7.78 9.90
N SER A 7 2.52 -7.85 10.64
CA SER A 7 2.40 -7.04 11.85
C SER A 7 3.39 -7.58 12.88
N LEU A 8 4.24 -6.71 13.44
CA LEU A 8 4.85 -6.95 14.74
C LEU A 8 3.70 -7.24 15.74
N GLU A 9 3.38 -8.53 15.90
CA GLU A 9 2.60 -9.00 17.05
C GLU A 9 3.53 -8.89 18.26
N LEU A 10 3.57 -7.70 18.85
CA LEU A 10 3.79 -7.61 20.28
C LEU A 10 2.52 -8.18 20.92
N VAL A 11 2.64 -9.41 21.40
CA VAL A 11 1.62 -10.23 22.04
C VAL A 11 0.77 -9.41 23.02
N GLY A 12 -0.55 -9.46 22.86
CA GLY A 12 -1.50 -8.99 23.86
C GLY A 12 -2.89 -8.70 23.29
N SER A 13 -3.80 -9.65 23.44
CA SER A 13 -5.23 -9.35 23.47
C SER A 13 -5.49 -8.20 24.46
N GLY A 14 -6.04 -7.08 24.01
CA GLY A 14 -6.52 -5.99 24.89
C GLY A 14 -5.44 -5.16 25.61
N SER A 15 -4.27 -4.94 25.01
CA SER A 15 -3.31 -3.97 25.58
C SER A 15 -2.69 -3.12 24.48
N SER A 16 -2.66 -1.80 24.70
CA SER A 16 -2.13 -0.81 23.74
C SER A 16 -0.72 -1.22 23.31
N GLY A 17 -0.53 -1.57 22.04
CA GLY A 17 0.76 -1.98 21.46
C GLY A 17 1.86 -0.89 21.44
N TYR A 18 1.70 0.17 22.23
CA TYR A 18 2.67 1.24 22.39
C TYR A 18 3.61 0.97 23.56
N ASN A 19 4.90 0.91 23.26
CA ASN A 19 5.97 0.86 24.24
C ASN A 19 6.72 2.20 24.22
N PRO A 20 6.88 2.92 25.35
CA PRO A 20 7.66 4.16 25.40
C PRO A 20 9.12 4.01 24.93
N ALA A 21 9.70 2.81 25.04
CA ALA A 21 11.02 2.51 24.48
C ALA A 21 11.03 2.42 22.94
N ASN A 22 9.86 2.41 22.30
CA ASN A 22 9.64 2.21 20.87
C ASN A 22 9.26 3.51 20.13
N VAL A 23 9.34 4.68 20.79
CA VAL A 23 8.88 5.97 20.22
C VAL A 23 9.52 6.29 18.88
N PHE A 24 10.77 5.91 18.65
CA PHE A 24 11.46 6.16 17.37
C PHE A 24 11.07 5.18 16.25
N ASN A 25 10.32 4.11 16.55
CA ASN A 25 9.91 3.10 15.58
C ASN A 25 8.45 3.25 15.15
N VAL A 26 7.77 4.28 15.64
CA VAL A 26 6.37 4.60 15.31
C VAL A 26 6.25 6.03 14.80
N GLU A 27 5.17 6.32 14.12
CA GLU A 27 4.90 7.66 13.58
C GLU A 27 4.57 8.69 14.65
N TRP A 28 4.86 9.96 14.32
CA TRP A 28 4.58 11.12 15.17
C TRP A 28 3.65 12.08 14.44
N THR A 29 2.95 12.91 15.22
CA THR A 29 2.10 14.00 14.71
C THR A 29 2.82 15.36 14.66
N GLY A 30 4.11 15.40 15.02
CA GLY A 30 4.98 16.58 14.91
C GLY A 30 6.46 16.22 15.10
N TRP A 31 7.35 17.22 15.09
CA TRP A 31 8.82 17.07 15.10
C TRP A 31 9.43 16.61 16.45
N SER A 32 8.67 15.95 17.32
CA SER A 32 9.17 15.49 18.62
C SER A 32 8.66 14.08 18.94
N PRO A 33 9.50 13.20 19.51
CA PRO A 33 9.07 11.88 19.97
C PRO A 33 8.01 11.93 21.08
N ALA A 34 7.84 13.08 21.76
CA ALA A 34 6.73 13.29 22.70
C ALA A 34 5.34 13.25 22.01
N LEU A 35 5.31 13.41 20.68
CA LEU A 35 4.11 13.38 19.84
C LEU A 35 3.93 12.03 19.12
N ALA A 36 4.60 10.97 19.61
CA ALA A 36 4.44 9.63 19.10
C ALA A 36 3.00 9.11 19.30
N VAL A 37 2.49 8.43 18.27
CA VAL A 37 1.13 7.86 18.31
C VAL A 37 1.14 6.52 19.06
N LYS A 38 0.11 6.30 19.88
CA LYS A 38 -0.10 5.07 20.67
C LYS A 38 -0.90 4.00 19.95
N GLY A 39 -1.48 4.35 18.81
CA GLY A 39 -2.26 3.49 17.94
C GLY A 39 -2.69 4.26 16.70
N GLY A 40 -3.64 3.71 15.96
CA GLY A 40 -4.30 4.40 14.87
C GLY A 40 -5.63 3.75 14.53
N TRP A 41 -6.27 4.26 13.50
CA TRP A 41 -7.51 3.72 12.98
C TRP A 41 -7.36 3.33 11.52
N ARG A 42 -8.14 2.33 11.13
CA ARG A 42 -8.26 1.84 9.76
C ARG A 42 -9.73 1.58 9.49
N ASN A 43 -10.18 1.84 8.26
CA ASN A 43 -11.54 1.54 7.85
C ASN A 43 -11.55 0.87 6.47
N TRP A 44 -11.94 -0.40 6.43
CA TRP A 44 -12.11 -1.21 5.22
C TRP A 44 -13.56 -1.71 5.08
N GLY A 45 -14.53 -0.84 5.42
CA GLY A 45 -15.96 -1.13 5.50
C GLY A 45 -16.48 -0.99 6.92
N THR A 46 -15.65 -1.34 7.91
CA THR A 46 -15.86 -1.05 9.32
C THR A 46 -14.58 -0.48 9.91
N GLN A 47 -14.70 0.54 10.76
CA GLN A 47 -13.57 1.10 11.49
C GLN A 47 -13.06 0.11 12.53
N ILE A 48 -11.74 -0.02 12.63
CA ILE A 48 -11.04 -0.76 13.69
C ILE A 48 -9.89 0.07 14.23
N ARG A 49 -9.53 -0.15 15.49
CA ARG A 49 -8.26 0.30 16.05
C ARG A 49 -7.13 -0.62 15.59
N VAL A 50 -5.98 -0.04 15.30
CA VAL A 50 -4.76 -0.75 14.90
C VAL A 50 -3.56 -0.28 15.74
N SER A 51 -2.50 -1.10 15.77
CA SER A 51 -1.22 -0.70 16.34
C SER A 51 -0.70 0.60 15.70
N PRO A 52 0.20 1.35 16.39
CA PRO A 52 0.82 2.54 15.83
C PRO A 52 1.35 2.31 14.42
N ALA A 53 1.14 3.29 13.52
CA ALA A 53 1.79 3.25 12.22
C ALA A 53 3.32 3.21 12.41
N PRO A 54 4.04 2.31 11.72
CA PRO A 54 5.48 2.21 11.87
C PRO A 54 6.17 3.42 11.24
N ASN A 55 7.27 3.86 11.86
CA ASN A 55 8.22 4.75 11.21
C ASN A 55 8.92 3.97 10.07
N LEU A 56 8.58 4.28 8.82
CA LEU A 56 9.09 3.55 7.65
C LEU A 56 10.61 3.69 7.43
N ALA A 57 11.25 4.68 8.06
CA ALA A 57 12.69 4.90 8.01
C ALA A 57 13.43 4.36 9.24
N SER A 58 12.73 3.81 10.24
CA SER A 58 13.36 3.27 11.45
C SER A 58 14.31 2.11 11.09
N PRO A 59 15.59 2.15 11.53
CA PRO A 59 16.51 1.06 11.33
C PRO A 59 16.02 -0.27 11.92
N GLN A 60 15.37 -0.23 13.08
CA GLN A 60 14.84 -1.44 13.71
C GLN A 60 13.66 -2.01 12.92
N PHE A 61 12.74 -1.15 12.45
CA PHE A 61 11.63 -1.58 11.61
C PHE A 61 12.11 -2.19 10.29
N LEU A 62 13.07 -1.54 9.63
CA LEU A 62 13.69 -2.06 8.41
C LEU A 62 14.40 -3.40 8.64
N GLU A 63 15.12 -3.54 9.75
CA GLU A 63 15.82 -4.78 10.08
C GLU A 63 14.86 -5.94 10.37
N GLU A 64 13.75 -5.70 11.07
CA GLU A 64 12.73 -6.74 11.25
C GLU A 64 12.09 -7.16 9.92
N ASN A 65 11.80 -6.20 9.02
CA ASN A 65 11.35 -6.53 7.67
C ASN A 65 12.39 -7.36 6.90
N ARG A 66 13.68 -7.01 6.99
CA ARG A 66 14.78 -7.77 6.37
C ARG A 66 14.80 -9.20 6.88
N LYS A 67 14.76 -9.41 8.19
CA LYS A 67 14.77 -10.75 8.81
C LYS A 67 13.59 -11.56 8.32
N THR A 68 12.37 -11.05 8.40
CA THR A 68 11.17 -11.77 7.97
C THR A 68 11.20 -12.11 6.48
N LEU A 69 11.55 -11.14 5.63
CA LEU A 69 11.58 -11.35 4.18
C LEU A 69 12.71 -12.28 3.76
N SER A 70 13.85 -12.28 4.46
CA SER A 70 14.97 -13.19 4.16
C SER A 70 14.61 -14.67 4.29
N LEU A 71 13.56 -15.00 5.06
CA LEU A 71 13.04 -16.36 5.20
C LEU A 71 12.09 -16.72 4.05
N LEU A 72 11.27 -15.78 3.58
CA LEU A 72 10.21 -16.02 2.60
C LEU A 72 10.67 -15.87 1.14
N LEU A 73 11.52 -14.89 0.85
CA LEU A 73 11.95 -14.57 -0.52
C LEU A 73 12.66 -15.74 -1.22
N PRO A 74 13.57 -16.51 -0.56
CA PRO A 74 14.17 -17.68 -1.19
C PRO A 74 13.14 -18.76 -1.54
N VAL A 75 12.13 -18.97 -0.68
CA VAL A 75 11.06 -19.95 -0.94
C VAL A 75 10.24 -19.56 -2.17
N ILE A 76 9.86 -18.28 -2.27
CA ILE A 76 9.12 -17.77 -3.43
C ILE A 76 9.96 -17.88 -4.71
N ARG A 77 11.24 -17.49 -4.64
CA ARG A 77 12.18 -17.62 -5.76
C ARG A 77 12.29 -19.07 -6.21
N ASP A 78 12.62 -19.99 -5.32
CA ASP A 78 12.87 -21.40 -5.66
C ASP A 78 11.62 -22.05 -6.24
N TRP A 79 10.45 -21.75 -5.67
CA TRP A 79 9.17 -22.17 -6.24
C TRP A 79 9.00 -21.62 -7.66
N SER A 80 9.17 -20.32 -7.88
CA SER A 80 8.98 -19.70 -9.20
C SER A 80 9.92 -20.25 -10.28
N VAL A 81 11.17 -20.54 -9.92
CA VAL A 81 12.17 -21.11 -10.83
C VAL A 81 11.89 -22.59 -11.11
N SER A 82 11.33 -23.33 -10.15
CA SER A 82 10.99 -24.75 -10.32
C SER A 82 9.73 -25.01 -11.16
N LEU A 83 8.96 -23.97 -11.51
CA LEU A 83 7.78 -24.13 -12.37
C LEU A 83 8.21 -24.66 -13.75
N PRO A 84 7.52 -25.68 -14.30
CA PRO A 84 7.69 -26.09 -15.69
C PRO A 84 7.53 -24.92 -16.66
N ALA A 85 8.21 -24.96 -17.80
CA ALA A 85 8.24 -23.86 -18.77
C ALA A 85 6.82 -23.42 -19.18
N GLU A 86 5.91 -24.37 -19.40
CA GLU A 86 4.51 -24.15 -19.74
C GLU A 86 3.67 -23.55 -18.60
N LYS A 87 4.16 -23.63 -17.34
CA LYS A 87 3.52 -23.10 -16.14
C LYS A 87 4.17 -21.83 -15.59
N GLN A 88 5.20 -21.30 -16.25
CA GLN A 88 5.88 -20.07 -15.83
C GLN A 88 4.93 -18.87 -15.68
N HIS A 89 3.80 -18.87 -16.41
CA HIS A 89 2.76 -17.86 -16.30
C HIS A 89 2.05 -17.81 -14.93
N LEU A 90 2.10 -18.89 -14.14
CA LEU A 90 1.51 -18.93 -12.80
C LEU A 90 2.21 -17.99 -11.81
N PHE A 91 3.47 -17.64 -12.07
CA PHE A 91 4.16 -16.58 -11.33
C PHE A 91 4.14 -15.28 -12.14
N ALA A 92 3.05 -14.52 -12.01
CA ALA A 92 2.92 -13.20 -12.63
C ALA A 92 3.98 -12.23 -12.09
N GLY A 93 4.21 -12.26 -10.76
CA GLY A 93 5.25 -11.52 -10.07
C GLY A 93 5.05 -11.51 -8.55
N LEU A 94 6.00 -10.89 -7.86
CA LEU A 94 5.99 -10.57 -6.45
C LEU A 94 5.60 -9.10 -6.26
N LYS A 95 4.49 -8.89 -5.57
CA LYS A 95 4.10 -7.58 -5.06
C LYS A 95 4.80 -7.33 -3.73
N VAL A 96 5.51 -6.21 -3.60
CA VAL A 96 6.16 -5.77 -2.36
C VAL A 96 5.58 -4.44 -1.88
N GLY A 97 5.53 -4.27 -0.57
CA GLY A 97 4.72 -3.24 0.05
C GLY A 97 3.27 -3.70 0.14
N TRP A 98 2.59 -3.28 1.21
CA TRP A 98 1.16 -3.53 1.39
C TRP A 98 0.48 -2.17 1.48
N GLU A 99 0.09 -1.63 0.32
CA GLU A 99 -0.42 -0.26 0.18
C GLU A 99 0.41 0.78 0.94
N THR A 100 1.71 0.78 0.67
CA THR A 100 2.67 1.60 1.41
C THR A 100 2.30 3.07 1.27
N SER A 101 2.00 3.69 2.40
CA SER A 101 1.62 5.08 2.55
C SER A 101 1.67 5.45 4.04
N ILE A 102 1.77 6.73 4.35
CA ILE A 102 1.75 7.24 5.73
C ILE A 102 0.46 8.02 5.93
N GLY A 103 -0.33 7.65 6.94
CA GLY A 103 -1.57 8.35 7.30
C GLY A 103 -2.83 7.91 6.55
N TYR A 104 -2.78 6.90 5.68
CA TYR A 104 -3.95 6.35 4.98
C TYR A 104 -4.45 5.05 5.62
N ASN A 105 -3.64 3.99 5.56
CA ASN A 105 -4.00 2.68 6.11
C ASN A 105 -3.91 2.59 7.64
N ALA A 106 -3.31 3.60 8.27
CA ALA A 106 -3.35 3.82 9.71
C ALA A 106 -3.40 5.33 9.90
N TYR A 107 -4.60 5.89 9.91
CA TYR A 107 -4.83 7.31 10.12
C TYR A 107 -4.98 7.62 11.62
N PHE A 108 -4.87 8.89 11.97
CA PHE A 108 -4.84 9.31 13.37
C PHE A 108 -5.77 10.49 13.63
N TYR A 109 -6.70 10.31 14.56
CA TYR A 109 -7.60 11.39 14.98
C TYR A 109 -6.88 12.48 15.78
N PRO A 110 -7.36 13.73 15.72
CA PRO A 110 -7.02 14.74 16.72
C PRO A 110 -7.23 14.19 18.14
N ASP A 111 -6.26 14.42 19.03
CA ASP A 111 -6.23 13.87 20.39
C ASP A 111 -6.28 12.32 20.46
N GLY A 112 -5.87 11.62 19.39
CA GLY A 112 -6.03 10.18 19.27
C GLY A 112 -5.45 9.36 20.44
N ASN A 113 -4.35 9.81 21.05
CA ASN A 113 -3.72 9.13 22.18
C ASN A 113 -4.64 9.05 23.40
N SER A 114 -5.52 10.05 23.62
CA SER A 114 -6.41 10.07 24.78
C SER A 114 -7.46 8.95 24.70
N PHE A 115 -7.90 8.56 23.51
CA PHE A 115 -8.82 7.45 23.32
C PHE A 115 -8.18 6.12 23.71
N PHE A 116 -6.93 5.89 23.30
CA PHE A 116 -6.17 4.70 23.66
C PHE A 116 -5.83 4.65 25.15
N GLU A 117 -5.66 5.80 25.81
CA GLU A 117 -5.34 5.89 27.24
C GLU A 117 -6.58 5.70 28.14
N ARG A 118 -7.71 6.34 27.79
CA ARG A 118 -8.92 6.33 28.62
C ARG A 118 -9.77 5.09 28.40
N TRP A 119 -9.79 4.56 27.17
CA TRP A 119 -10.64 3.45 26.79
C TRP A 119 -9.87 2.39 26.01
N PRO A 120 -8.79 1.80 26.55
CA PRO A 120 -7.92 0.90 25.79
C PRO A 120 -8.66 -0.27 25.12
N ASP A 121 -9.69 -0.79 25.79
CA ASP A 121 -10.45 -1.98 25.37
C ASP A 121 -11.79 -1.68 24.69
N PHE A 122 -12.19 -0.41 24.60
CA PHE A 122 -13.50 -0.01 24.07
C PHE A 122 -13.37 1.01 22.96
N ASP A 123 -13.87 0.67 21.78
CA ASP A 123 -13.92 1.53 20.59
C ASP A 123 -15.23 2.33 20.46
N THR A 124 -16.20 2.11 21.35
CA THR A 124 -17.51 2.79 21.33
C THR A 124 -17.43 4.30 21.55
N GLN A 125 -16.30 4.79 22.06
CA GLN A 125 -16.03 6.21 22.26
C GLN A 125 -15.20 6.81 21.11
N ASP A 126 -14.78 6.00 20.15
CA ASP A 126 -13.94 6.48 19.05
C ASP A 126 -14.71 7.42 18.13
N PRO A 127 -14.03 8.43 17.56
CA PRO A 127 -14.58 9.18 16.45
C PRO A 127 -14.87 8.23 15.27
N HIS A 128 -15.96 8.46 14.55
CA HIS A 128 -16.34 7.67 13.37
C HIS A 128 -16.21 8.46 12.05
N THR A 129 -15.49 9.58 12.07
CA THR A 129 -15.27 10.39 10.88
C THR A 129 -14.16 9.76 10.02
N GLY A 130 -14.47 9.26 8.83
CA GLY A 130 -13.43 8.72 7.93
C GLY A 130 -12.50 9.78 7.33
N LEU A 131 -11.46 9.31 6.66
CA LEU A 131 -10.63 10.12 5.77
C LEU A 131 -11.51 10.73 4.67
N ALA A 132 -11.38 12.04 4.46
CA ALA A 132 -11.97 12.74 3.34
C ALA A 132 -10.88 13.11 2.33
N ALA A 133 -10.82 12.40 1.19
CA ALA A 133 -9.78 12.62 0.16
C ALA A 133 -9.67 14.10 -0.25
N SER A 134 -10.79 14.81 -0.39
CA SER A 134 -10.82 16.24 -0.71
C SER A 134 -10.12 17.17 0.31
N LYS A 135 -9.74 16.68 1.50
CA LYS A 135 -9.08 17.45 2.56
C LYS A 135 -7.55 17.24 2.63
N GLY A 136 -6.95 16.70 1.58
CA GLY A 136 -5.49 16.60 1.46
C GLY A 136 -4.90 15.29 1.98
N LEU A 137 -3.58 15.29 2.17
CA LEU A 137 -2.76 14.11 2.44
C LEU A 137 -3.18 13.32 3.69
N SER A 138 -3.64 13.99 4.73
CA SER A 138 -4.16 13.35 5.96
C SER A 138 -5.67 13.13 5.95
N GLY A 139 -6.35 13.41 4.83
CA GLY A 139 -7.80 13.30 4.71
C GLY A 139 -8.58 14.17 5.69
N GLY A 140 -7.99 15.29 6.16
CA GLY A 140 -8.57 16.16 7.17
C GLY A 140 -8.38 15.70 8.62
N LEU A 141 -7.58 14.65 8.84
CA LEU A 141 -7.15 14.18 10.16
C LEU A 141 -5.73 14.66 10.49
N LEU A 142 -5.13 14.19 11.59
CA LEU A 142 -3.77 14.60 11.93
C LEU A 142 -2.75 14.01 10.95
N GLN A 143 -1.83 14.86 10.50
CA GLN A 143 -0.75 14.47 9.62
C GLN A 143 0.27 13.61 10.38
N LEU A 144 0.61 12.46 9.79
CA LEU A 144 1.73 11.60 10.20
C LEU A 144 2.92 11.76 9.25
N GLY A 145 4.05 11.11 9.54
CA GLY A 145 5.24 11.11 8.68
C GLY A 145 6.40 11.92 9.24
N TYR A 146 6.20 12.66 10.33
CA TYR A 146 7.25 13.45 10.97
C TYR A 146 8.40 12.56 11.46
N ALA A 147 8.08 11.42 12.07
CA ALA A 147 9.09 10.49 12.57
C ALA A 147 9.94 9.93 11.43
N ALA A 148 9.30 9.47 10.36
CA ALA A 148 10.00 8.84 9.25
C ALA A 148 10.78 9.84 8.39
N VAL A 149 10.25 11.05 8.17
CA VAL A 149 10.97 12.12 7.46
C VAL A 149 12.19 12.58 8.26
N MET A 150 12.05 12.73 9.58
CA MET A 150 13.20 13.05 10.46
C MET A 150 14.24 11.92 10.45
N THR A 151 13.79 10.69 10.63
CA THR A 151 14.70 9.52 10.71
C THR A 151 15.41 9.26 9.39
N ALA A 152 14.77 9.54 8.26
CA ALA A 152 15.38 9.49 6.94
C ALA A 152 16.40 10.63 6.67
N GLY A 153 16.54 11.59 7.59
CA GLY A 153 17.45 12.73 7.45
C GLY A 153 17.00 13.75 6.40
N LEU A 154 15.71 13.76 6.04
CA LEU A 154 15.18 14.65 5.01
C LEU A 154 14.83 16.04 5.56
N LYS A 155 14.23 16.07 6.76
CA LYS A 155 13.78 17.29 7.43
C LYS A 155 13.50 17.01 8.90
N ASP A 156 13.79 17.96 9.79
CA ASP A 156 13.57 17.86 11.24
C ASP A 156 12.82 19.06 11.85
N HIS A 157 12.46 20.06 11.04
CA HIS A 157 11.69 21.24 11.43
C HIS A 157 10.89 21.82 10.25
N GLY A 158 9.99 22.78 10.54
CA GLY A 158 9.22 23.49 9.51
C GLY A 158 7.97 22.74 9.05
N ILE A 159 7.50 23.06 7.84
CA ILE A 159 6.30 22.44 7.26
C ILE A 159 6.67 21.11 6.62
N LEU A 160 6.04 20.03 7.11
CA LEU A 160 6.07 18.72 6.47
C LEU A 160 5.25 18.77 5.18
N THR A 161 5.84 18.35 4.07
CA THR A 161 5.22 18.41 2.74
C THR A 161 4.87 17.02 2.22
N ARG A 162 4.00 17.00 1.21
CA ARG A 162 3.68 15.81 0.41
C ARG A 162 4.93 15.12 -0.14
N ASP A 163 5.89 15.89 -0.64
CA ASP A 163 7.10 15.35 -1.28
C ASP A 163 8.07 14.75 -0.26
N ASP A 164 8.14 15.30 0.96
CA ASP A 164 8.93 14.69 2.04
C ASP A 164 8.43 13.26 2.35
N ILE A 165 7.12 13.10 2.49
CA ILE A 165 6.47 11.81 2.77
C ILE A 165 6.58 10.87 1.57
N ALA A 166 6.45 11.40 0.36
CA ALA A 166 6.62 10.63 -0.87
C ALA A 166 8.05 10.08 -0.99
N GLN A 167 9.07 10.87 -0.62
CA GLN A 167 10.45 10.43 -0.65
C GLN A 167 10.73 9.32 0.36
N VAL A 168 10.20 9.40 1.59
CA VAL A 168 10.29 8.30 2.57
C VAL A 168 9.59 7.05 2.07
N THR A 169 8.39 7.20 1.52
CA THR A 169 7.61 6.11 0.93
C THR A 169 8.41 5.40 -0.18
N LYS A 170 9.06 6.19 -1.05
CA LYS A 170 9.96 5.68 -2.09
C LYS A 170 11.16 4.94 -1.51
N ASN A 171 11.80 5.49 -0.48
CA ASN A 171 12.96 4.86 0.15
C ASN A 171 12.58 3.49 0.71
N TYR A 172 11.43 3.38 1.37
CA TYR A 172 10.94 2.11 1.92
C TYR A 172 10.55 1.11 0.83
N LEU A 173 9.82 1.52 -0.21
CA LEU A 173 9.49 0.65 -1.34
C LEU A 173 10.74 0.18 -2.10
N SER A 174 11.73 1.06 -2.26
CA SER A 174 13.03 0.73 -2.85
C SER A 174 13.78 -0.29 -2.00
N PHE A 175 13.76 -0.13 -0.67
CA PHE A 175 14.34 -1.09 0.26
C PHE A 175 13.73 -2.48 0.10
N LEU A 176 12.39 -2.59 0.12
CA LEU A 176 11.70 -3.88 -0.03
C LEU A 176 11.98 -4.53 -1.40
N SER A 177 11.94 -3.72 -2.46
CA SER A 177 12.21 -4.16 -3.83
C SER A 177 13.64 -4.67 -3.99
N ARG A 178 14.60 -3.96 -3.39
CA ARG A 178 16.01 -4.36 -3.37
C ARG A 178 16.21 -5.69 -2.64
N LEU A 179 15.57 -5.91 -1.50
CA LEU A 179 15.65 -7.20 -0.79
C LEU A 179 15.17 -8.37 -1.67
N ALA A 180 14.05 -8.19 -2.36
CA ALA A 180 13.52 -9.18 -3.29
C ALA A 180 14.50 -9.44 -4.45
N HIS A 181 15.06 -8.38 -5.03
CA HIS A 181 16.00 -8.48 -6.13
C HIS A 181 17.31 -9.17 -5.71
N GLU A 182 17.92 -8.74 -4.61
CA GLU A 182 19.15 -9.34 -4.06
C GLU A 182 18.96 -10.80 -3.63
N SER A 183 17.72 -11.20 -3.32
CA SER A 183 17.38 -12.61 -3.06
C SER A 183 17.34 -13.47 -4.33
N GLY A 184 17.44 -12.88 -5.52
CA GLY A 184 17.48 -13.56 -6.81
C GLY A 184 16.18 -13.53 -7.61
N ILE A 185 15.17 -12.75 -7.18
CA ILE A 185 13.95 -12.56 -7.97
C ILE A 185 14.24 -11.55 -9.09
N ASN A 186 13.89 -11.91 -10.32
CA ASN A 186 14.09 -11.02 -11.46
C ASN A 186 13.33 -9.70 -11.24
N ARG A 187 14.00 -8.57 -11.47
CA ARG A 187 13.42 -7.21 -11.40
C ARG A 187 12.09 -7.12 -12.15
N GLU A 188 11.98 -7.75 -13.31
CA GLU A 188 10.76 -7.70 -14.13
C GLU A 188 9.55 -8.40 -13.50
N LYS A 189 9.78 -9.15 -12.42
CA LYS A 189 8.78 -9.83 -11.62
C LYS A 189 8.56 -9.16 -10.27
N ILE A 190 9.18 -8.02 -9.97
CA ILE A 190 8.98 -7.31 -8.70
C ILE A 190 8.15 -6.07 -8.99
N PHE A 191 7.11 -5.87 -8.18
CA PHE A 191 6.21 -4.73 -8.32
C PHE A 191 5.95 -4.09 -6.96
N THR A 192 6.13 -2.78 -6.84
CA THR A 192 5.75 -2.08 -5.60
C THR A 192 4.24 -1.98 -5.47
N HIS A 193 3.75 -1.82 -4.25
CA HIS A 193 2.38 -1.44 -3.96
C HIS A 193 2.38 -0.16 -3.12
N GLN A 194 2.22 0.99 -3.81
CA GLN A 194 1.96 2.28 -3.18
C GLN A 194 0.44 2.42 -2.90
N GLY A 195 0.10 2.86 -1.69
CA GLY A 195 -1.24 3.28 -1.30
C GLY A 195 -1.41 4.80 -1.34
N GLY A 196 -2.60 5.28 -1.01
CA GLY A 196 -2.87 6.72 -0.87
C GLY A 196 -2.88 7.51 -2.19
N VAL A 197 -3.20 6.84 -3.29
CA VAL A 197 -3.38 7.44 -4.61
C VAL A 197 -4.86 7.46 -4.94
N CYS A 198 -5.49 8.63 -4.85
CA CYS A 198 -6.90 8.82 -5.13
C CYS A 198 -7.16 10.24 -5.64
N PRO A 199 -8.29 10.52 -6.32
CA PRO A 199 -8.67 11.87 -6.70
C PRO A 199 -9.08 12.70 -5.46
N PRO A 200 -8.74 14.00 -5.43
CA PRO A 200 -7.95 14.73 -6.42
C PRO A 200 -6.43 14.48 -6.24
N TYR A 201 -5.80 13.93 -7.28
CA TYR A 201 -4.48 13.28 -7.20
C TYR A 201 -3.33 14.22 -6.78
N GLU A 202 -3.45 15.50 -7.09
CA GLU A 202 -2.44 16.53 -6.85
C GLU A 202 -2.22 16.86 -5.37
N ILE A 203 -3.18 16.52 -4.49
CA ILE A 203 -3.07 16.73 -3.04
C ILE A 203 -2.77 15.44 -2.25
N HIS A 204 -2.57 14.32 -2.95
CA HIS A 204 -2.28 13.00 -2.39
C HIS A 204 -0.92 12.48 -2.85
N LEU A 205 -0.43 11.35 -2.31
CA LEU A 205 0.92 10.86 -2.63
C LEU A 205 1.16 10.79 -4.15
N PRO A 206 2.24 11.39 -4.66
CA PRO A 206 2.55 11.36 -6.09
C PRO A 206 2.89 9.93 -6.53
N PHE A 207 2.59 9.60 -7.79
CA PHE A 207 2.85 8.26 -8.35
C PHE A 207 4.34 7.87 -8.31
N TRP A 208 5.25 8.84 -8.39
CA TRP A 208 6.69 8.60 -8.45
C TRP A 208 7.25 7.96 -7.19
N ALA A 209 6.50 7.98 -6.08
CA ALA A 209 6.90 7.32 -4.86
C ALA A 209 7.02 5.79 -5.04
N ALA A 210 6.30 5.20 -6.00
CA ALA A 210 6.43 3.78 -6.37
C ALA A 210 7.66 3.48 -7.26
N LEU A 211 8.27 4.49 -7.87
CA LEU A 211 9.33 4.29 -8.86
C LEU A 211 10.70 4.04 -8.21
N ASN A 212 11.35 2.95 -8.59
CA ASN A 212 12.73 2.64 -8.20
C ASN A 212 13.42 1.72 -9.23
N GLU A 213 14.72 1.53 -9.09
CA GLU A 213 15.54 0.75 -10.04
C GLU A 213 15.40 -0.78 -9.87
N TRP A 214 14.85 -1.26 -8.75
CA TRP A 214 14.82 -2.68 -8.38
C TRP A 214 13.52 -3.39 -8.76
N SER A 215 12.52 -2.65 -9.22
CA SER A 215 11.19 -3.16 -9.55
C SER A 215 10.53 -2.37 -10.69
N PHE A 216 9.33 -2.82 -11.08
CA PHE A 216 8.34 -1.96 -11.73
C PHE A 216 7.41 -1.33 -10.67
N PRO A 217 6.80 -0.18 -10.96
CA PRO A 217 5.87 0.46 -10.04
C PRO A 217 4.50 -0.23 -10.05
N GLY A 218 3.74 0.03 -9.00
CA GLY A 218 2.37 -0.44 -8.88
C GLY A 218 1.59 0.29 -7.80
N TRP A 219 0.29 0.41 -8.03
CA TRP A 219 -0.62 1.23 -7.23
C TRP A 219 -1.95 0.51 -7.03
N SER A 220 -2.73 0.98 -6.06
CA SER A 220 -4.15 0.65 -5.99
C SER A 220 -4.96 1.51 -6.96
N PHE A 221 -5.87 0.89 -7.70
CA PHE A 221 -6.86 1.58 -8.54
C PHE A 221 -8.27 1.19 -8.13
N TYR A 222 -9.02 2.18 -7.68
CA TYR A 222 -10.38 2.03 -7.20
C TYR A 222 -11.30 2.92 -8.03
N TRP A 223 -12.36 2.33 -8.61
CA TRP A 223 -13.46 3.04 -9.26
C TRP A 223 -13.07 3.93 -10.45
N GLY A 224 -11.90 3.74 -11.06
CA GLY A 224 -11.41 4.67 -12.06
C GLY A 224 -10.37 4.09 -13.02
N ASP A 225 -10.31 4.74 -14.18
CA ASP A 225 -9.40 4.44 -15.28
C ASP A 225 -7.98 4.96 -14.99
N PRO A 226 -6.94 4.11 -15.05
CA PRO A 226 -5.55 4.56 -14.96
C PRO A 226 -5.16 5.65 -15.96
N GLU A 227 -5.75 5.68 -17.16
CA GLU A 227 -5.46 6.72 -18.16
C GLU A 227 -5.90 8.11 -17.68
N SER A 228 -6.96 8.17 -16.87
CA SER A 228 -7.50 9.41 -16.30
C SER A 228 -6.94 9.72 -14.91
N SER A 229 -5.95 8.97 -14.42
CA SER A 229 -5.39 9.12 -13.08
C SER A 229 -4.34 10.23 -12.99
N GLY A 230 -4.79 11.48 -13.09
CA GLY A 230 -3.96 12.67 -12.86
C GLY A 230 -2.74 12.71 -13.76
N ASP A 231 -1.55 12.82 -13.17
CA ASP A 231 -0.27 12.90 -13.90
C ASP A 231 0.47 11.55 -14.03
N LEU A 232 -0.18 10.42 -13.74
CA LEU A 232 0.40 9.08 -13.82
C LEU A 232 1.16 8.85 -15.14
N GLY A 233 0.50 9.10 -16.28
CA GLY A 233 1.13 8.92 -17.59
C GLY A 233 2.38 9.77 -17.75
N LYS A 234 2.31 11.06 -17.40
CA LYS A 234 3.45 11.97 -17.47
C LYS A 234 4.61 11.52 -16.58
N GLN A 235 4.34 11.07 -15.36
CA GLN A 235 5.39 10.61 -14.44
C GLN A 235 6.05 9.32 -14.94
N LEU A 236 5.28 8.40 -15.53
CA LEU A 236 5.81 7.20 -16.17
C LEU A 236 6.69 7.55 -17.39
N ASP A 237 6.28 8.52 -18.22
CA ASP A 237 7.08 9.01 -19.36
C ASP A 237 8.41 9.62 -18.92
N GLN A 238 8.36 10.50 -17.90
CA GLN A 238 9.55 11.13 -17.34
C GLN A 238 10.54 10.12 -16.75
N ALA A 239 10.01 9.01 -16.20
CA ALA A 239 10.83 7.94 -15.66
C ALA A 239 11.32 6.93 -16.72
N GLY A 240 10.83 7.02 -17.96
CA GLY A 240 11.12 6.03 -19.00
C GLY A 240 10.58 4.63 -18.67
N VAL A 241 9.47 4.55 -17.93
CA VAL A 241 8.87 3.29 -17.47
C VAL A 241 7.54 3.05 -18.18
N ALA A 242 7.48 2.00 -19.00
CA ALA A 242 6.24 1.59 -19.65
C ALA A 242 5.46 0.52 -18.87
N ARG A 243 6.18 -0.33 -18.13
CA ARG A 243 5.65 -1.47 -17.39
C ARG A 243 5.24 -1.09 -15.98
N TRP A 244 4.08 -1.56 -15.57
CA TRP A 244 3.55 -1.35 -14.22
C TRP A 244 2.56 -2.48 -13.87
N GLY A 245 2.08 -2.50 -12.62
CA GLY A 245 1.04 -3.44 -12.19
C GLY A 245 -0.08 -2.75 -11.41
N ALA A 246 -1.33 -3.13 -11.68
CA ALA A 246 -2.45 -2.80 -10.81
C ALA A 246 -2.36 -3.70 -9.56
N SER A 247 -1.54 -3.24 -8.62
CA SER A 247 -1.15 -3.97 -7.40
C SER A 247 -2.31 -4.24 -6.46
N GLU A 248 -3.38 -3.49 -6.66
CA GLU A 248 -4.71 -3.75 -6.15
C GLU A 248 -5.72 -3.04 -7.04
N TRP A 249 -6.84 -3.71 -7.30
CA TRP A 249 -7.77 -3.23 -8.30
C TRP A 249 -9.21 -3.56 -7.93
N TRP A 250 -10.07 -2.55 -8.03
CA TRP A 250 -11.50 -2.70 -7.88
C TRP A 250 -12.24 -1.63 -8.67
N TRP A 251 -12.79 -2.02 -9.83
CA TRP A 251 -13.60 -1.15 -10.66
C TRP A 251 -14.81 -1.93 -11.22
N PRO A 252 -15.84 -2.13 -10.40
CA PRO A 252 -16.98 -2.98 -10.77
C PRO A 252 -17.86 -2.31 -11.82
N ALA A 253 -18.66 -3.14 -12.47
CA ALA A 253 -19.70 -2.74 -13.40
C ALA A 253 -20.99 -3.51 -13.13
N GLU A 254 -22.10 -3.05 -13.71
CA GLU A 254 -23.40 -3.71 -13.57
C GLU A 254 -23.45 -5.04 -14.35
N ASP A 255 -22.82 -5.10 -15.52
CA ASP A 255 -22.88 -6.24 -16.44
C ASP A 255 -21.49 -6.73 -16.91
N ALA A 256 -21.48 -7.88 -17.59
CA ALA A 256 -20.26 -8.54 -18.04
C ALA A 256 -19.47 -7.71 -19.06
N ALA A 257 -20.15 -6.94 -19.91
CA ALA A 257 -19.50 -6.07 -20.89
C ALA A 257 -18.73 -4.95 -20.18
N GLY A 258 -19.35 -4.29 -19.19
CA GLY A 258 -18.70 -3.26 -18.40
C GLY A 258 -17.51 -3.79 -17.59
N TRP A 259 -17.61 -5.00 -17.01
CA TRP A 259 -16.47 -5.63 -16.35
C TRP A 259 -15.32 -5.88 -17.32
N ALA A 260 -15.61 -6.47 -18.49
CA ALA A 260 -14.61 -6.73 -19.52
C ALA A 260 -13.93 -5.42 -19.96
N ASP A 261 -14.71 -4.35 -20.18
CA ASP A 261 -14.21 -3.05 -20.59
C ASP A 261 -13.32 -2.41 -19.51
N HIS A 262 -13.66 -2.50 -18.22
CA HIS A 262 -12.84 -1.97 -17.13
C HIS A 262 -11.51 -2.72 -16.98
N PHE A 263 -11.52 -4.06 -17.08
CA PHE A 263 -10.29 -4.85 -17.13
C PHE A 263 -9.45 -4.47 -18.35
N GLU A 264 -10.08 -4.37 -19.53
CA GLU A 264 -9.42 -4.05 -20.79
C GLU A 264 -8.76 -2.66 -20.75
N LYS A 265 -9.48 -1.62 -20.30
CA LYS A 265 -8.93 -0.26 -20.11
C LYS A 265 -7.71 -0.26 -19.20
N THR A 266 -7.80 -0.96 -18.07
CA THR A 266 -6.69 -1.07 -17.11
C THR A 266 -5.49 -1.77 -17.72
N LEU A 267 -5.70 -2.88 -18.44
CA LEU A 267 -4.64 -3.66 -19.07
C LEU A 267 -4.01 -2.94 -20.27
N ARG A 268 -4.80 -2.20 -21.04
CA ARG A 268 -4.35 -1.47 -22.24
C ARG A 268 -3.61 -0.17 -21.93
N PHE A 269 -3.79 0.39 -20.73
CA PHE A 269 -3.04 1.57 -20.35
C PHE A 269 -1.55 1.21 -20.21
N ARG A 270 -0.79 1.47 -21.29
CA ARG A 270 0.64 1.13 -21.44
C ARG A 270 0.88 -0.39 -21.34
N ASP A 271 1.94 -0.83 -20.66
CA ASP A 271 2.29 -2.25 -20.50
C ASP A 271 1.94 -2.73 -19.08
N CYS A 272 0.65 -2.71 -18.73
CA CYS A 272 0.16 -3.23 -17.46
C CYS A 272 0.32 -4.75 -17.42
N ARG A 273 1.15 -5.25 -16.50
CA ARG A 273 1.60 -6.66 -16.50
C ARG A 273 0.67 -7.62 -15.76
N PHE A 274 -0.11 -7.12 -14.81
CA PHE A 274 -1.12 -7.90 -14.10
C PHE A 274 -2.12 -6.98 -13.40
N ILE A 275 -3.25 -7.58 -13.02
CA ILE A 275 -4.26 -7.00 -12.16
C ILE A 275 -4.43 -7.89 -10.92
N CYS A 276 -4.24 -7.32 -9.73
CA CYS A 276 -4.56 -7.97 -8.47
C CYS A 276 -5.96 -7.53 -8.04
N ALA A 277 -6.97 -8.32 -8.39
CA ALA A 277 -8.37 -8.01 -8.04
C ALA A 277 -8.59 -8.10 -6.52
N TYR A 278 -9.04 -7.00 -5.93
CA TYR A 278 -9.32 -6.91 -4.50
C TYR A 278 -10.42 -7.89 -4.08
N ASN A 279 -10.26 -8.50 -2.91
CA ASN A 279 -11.22 -9.41 -2.29
C ASN A 279 -11.75 -10.55 -3.17
N TRP A 280 -10.94 -11.06 -4.12
CA TRP A 280 -11.35 -12.11 -5.07
C TRP A 280 -12.33 -13.14 -4.49
N ASN A 281 -11.95 -13.82 -3.40
CA ASN A 281 -12.73 -14.90 -2.75
C ASN A 281 -13.46 -14.51 -1.45
N GLN A 282 -13.50 -13.22 -1.09
CA GLN A 282 -14.15 -12.73 0.15
C GLN A 282 -15.42 -11.93 -0.14
N GLY A 283 -16.26 -12.46 -1.05
CA GLY A 283 -17.43 -11.74 -1.56
C GLY A 283 -17.09 -10.66 -2.59
N GLY A 284 -15.87 -10.69 -3.16
CA GLY A 284 -15.46 -9.86 -4.28
C GLY A 284 -15.72 -10.54 -5.62
N VAL A 285 -14.79 -10.37 -6.57
CA VAL A 285 -14.97 -10.73 -7.99
C VAL A 285 -15.49 -12.15 -8.23
N GLU A 286 -14.99 -13.16 -7.50
CA GLU A 286 -15.41 -14.57 -7.69
C GLU A 286 -16.89 -14.80 -7.39
N SER A 287 -17.49 -13.97 -6.53
CA SER A 287 -18.89 -14.10 -6.13
C SER A 287 -19.87 -13.33 -7.04
N ILE A 288 -19.37 -12.61 -8.05
CA ILE A 288 -20.17 -11.75 -8.94
C ILE A 288 -20.22 -12.41 -10.32
N PRO A 289 -21.35 -13.02 -10.72
CA PRO A 289 -21.45 -13.74 -11.99
C PRO A 289 -21.07 -12.90 -13.22
N SER A 290 -21.53 -11.64 -13.27
CA SER A 290 -21.19 -10.72 -14.36
C SER A 290 -19.69 -10.40 -14.42
N ALA A 291 -18.98 -10.41 -13.29
CA ALA A 291 -17.54 -10.19 -13.27
C ALA A 291 -16.77 -11.38 -13.87
N LEU A 292 -17.18 -12.62 -13.55
CA LEU A 292 -16.60 -13.84 -14.12
C LEU A 292 -16.86 -13.92 -15.64
N GLU A 293 -18.09 -13.67 -16.06
CA GLU A 293 -18.46 -13.59 -17.49
C GLU A 293 -17.67 -12.50 -18.22
N GLY A 294 -17.40 -11.38 -17.55
CA GLY A 294 -16.56 -10.30 -18.09
C GLY A 294 -15.11 -10.72 -18.30
N ILE A 295 -14.51 -11.48 -17.38
CA ILE A 295 -13.17 -12.05 -17.54
C ILE A 295 -13.13 -13.04 -18.71
N GLU A 296 -14.14 -13.88 -18.87
CA GLU A 296 -14.26 -14.80 -20.00
C GLU A 296 -14.41 -14.05 -21.33
N LEU A 297 -15.20 -12.97 -21.35
CA LEU A 297 -15.35 -12.11 -22.52
C LEU A 297 -14.03 -11.44 -22.90
N LEU A 298 -13.32 -10.86 -21.95
CA LEU A 298 -11.98 -10.29 -22.15
C LEU A 298 -11.02 -11.33 -22.75
N CYS A 299 -10.97 -12.52 -22.16
CA CYS A 299 -10.10 -13.61 -22.63
C CYS A 299 -10.41 -14.04 -24.07
N ARG A 300 -11.67 -13.95 -24.51
CA ARG A 300 -12.06 -14.19 -25.91
C ARG A 300 -11.57 -13.07 -26.81
N ARG A 301 -11.84 -11.80 -26.45
CA ARG A 301 -11.42 -10.61 -27.22
C ARG A 301 -9.92 -10.56 -27.49
N TRP A 302 -9.09 -11.07 -26.57
CA TRP A 302 -7.63 -11.05 -26.71
C TRP A 302 -7.04 -12.22 -27.49
N LYS A 303 -7.84 -13.25 -27.80
CA LYS A 303 -7.43 -14.38 -28.63
C LYS A 303 -7.74 -14.17 -30.11
N GLU A 304 -8.62 -13.22 -30.42
CA GLU A 304 -8.99 -12.77 -31.77
C GLU A 304 -8.00 -11.72 -32.29
#